data_AF-A0A9P7QCZ9-F1
#
_entry.id   AF-A0A9P7QCZ9-F1
#
_cell.length_a   1.000
_cell.length_b   1.000
_cell.length_c   1.000
_cell.angle_alpha   90.00
_cell.angle_beta   90.00
_cell.angle_gamma   90.00
#
_symmetry.space_group_name_H-M   'P 1'
#
loop_
_entity.id
_entity.type
_entity.pdbx_description
1 polymer ?
#
loop_
_entity_poly.entity_id
_entity_poly.type
_entity_poly.pdbx_seq_one_letter_code
_entity_poly.pdbx_strand_id
1 'polypeptide(L)'
;MSPPANESALRHLITTYYELNGSVIEELDSEPSPLEFMRYVSRNTPFVIRGGASSWKATRQWNAAYLKKALAAQCVNVAVTPHGNADAPTFSPEHAVTVLSKPHEESQPFDEFLAYLIQQEKSADNPQATEVRYAQTQNDNFRDEYACLLPDAQQDIAFARIALQKSLEAVNLWIGNSRSVTATHKDNFENIFVQIVGRKHFVLLPPICHPCMNEALLKPATYKRDDQGLSIRLDEGADLVPFAIWDPDNPQVNPTPLSKFAKPMRITLNPGDMLYLPAMWYHKVSQSSGPGEEGFVAAINYWYDMDFSGPLYPAFSLIRTLTQSIT
;
A
#
# COMPACT_ATOMS: atom_id res chain seq x y z
N MET A 1 -20.60 24.85 -21.58
CA MET A 1 -21.66 24.57 -20.59
C MET A 1 -21.04 24.71 -19.21
N SER A 2 -21.73 25.33 -18.25
CA SER A 2 -21.26 25.39 -16.86
C SER A 2 -21.24 23.99 -16.25
N PRO A 3 -20.25 23.64 -15.41
CA PRO A 3 -20.23 22.34 -14.75
C PRO A 3 -21.46 22.19 -13.84
N PRO A 4 -21.94 20.96 -13.57
CA PRO A 4 -22.96 20.70 -12.57
C PRO A 4 -22.58 21.36 -11.22
N ALA A 5 -23.57 21.83 -10.46
CA ALA A 5 -23.31 22.51 -9.18
C ALA A 5 -22.43 21.69 -8.23
N ASN A 6 -22.60 20.36 -8.24
CA ASN A 6 -21.80 19.43 -7.44
C ASN A 6 -20.34 19.38 -7.89
N GLU A 7 -20.04 19.40 -9.20
CA GLU A 7 -18.67 19.43 -9.70
C GLU A 7 -17.96 20.71 -9.28
N SER A 8 -18.64 21.86 -9.34
CA SER A 8 -18.07 23.14 -8.88
C SER A 8 -17.78 23.13 -7.38
N ALA A 9 -18.66 22.56 -6.56
CA ALA A 9 -18.47 22.44 -5.12
C ALA A 9 -17.30 21.50 -4.76
N LEU A 10 -17.22 20.34 -5.40
CA LEU A 10 -16.11 19.40 -5.20
C LEU A 10 -14.77 19.97 -5.69
N ARG A 11 -14.77 20.69 -6.82
CA ARG A 11 -13.58 21.41 -7.28
C ARG A 11 -13.11 22.44 -6.25
N HIS A 12 -14.04 23.24 -5.71
CA HIS A 12 -13.71 24.23 -4.70
C HIS A 12 -13.13 23.57 -3.45
N LEU A 13 -13.76 22.49 -2.97
CA LEU A 13 -13.30 21.69 -1.85
C LEU A 13 -11.86 21.18 -2.02
N ILE A 14 -11.55 20.55 -3.16
CA ILE A 14 -10.21 20.05 -3.47
C ILE A 14 -9.19 21.19 -3.54
N THR A 15 -9.55 22.30 -4.20
CA THR A 15 -8.66 23.44 -4.38
C THR A 15 -8.32 24.10 -3.04
N THR A 16 -9.35 24.39 -2.22
CA THR A 16 -9.19 24.98 -0.89
C THR A 16 -8.39 24.07 0.05
N TYR A 17 -8.58 22.75 -0.02
CA TYR A 17 -7.77 21.82 0.76
C TYR A 17 -6.26 22.02 0.47
N TYR A 18 -5.88 22.05 -0.80
CA TYR A 18 -4.47 22.20 -1.19
C TYR A 18 -3.91 23.61 -0.99
N GLU A 19 -4.76 24.64 -0.95
CA GLU A 19 -4.36 26.01 -0.58
C GLU A 19 -4.01 26.12 0.91
N LEU A 20 -4.70 25.37 1.77
CA LEU A 20 -4.54 25.43 3.23
C LEU A 20 -3.54 24.42 3.78
N ASN A 21 -3.45 23.22 3.21
CA ASN A 21 -2.64 22.11 3.76
C ASN A 21 -1.37 21.83 2.94
N GLY A 22 -1.23 22.42 1.75
CA GLY A 22 -0.13 22.10 0.84
C GLY A 22 -0.19 20.68 0.27
N SER A 23 0.85 20.29 -0.46
CA SER A 23 1.02 18.96 -1.05
C SER A 23 2.44 18.44 -0.79
N VAL A 24 2.90 18.61 0.45
CA VAL A 24 4.21 18.18 0.95
C VAL A 24 3.98 17.40 2.24
N ILE A 25 4.74 16.31 2.41
CA ILE A 25 4.67 15.49 3.63
C ILE A 25 5.72 16.05 4.60
N GLU A 26 5.31 16.28 5.85
CA GLU A 26 6.20 16.75 6.90
C GLU A 26 7.21 15.67 7.26
N GLU A 27 8.47 16.06 7.42
CA GLU A 27 9.56 15.18 7.85
C GLU A 27 9.98 15.55 9.27
N LEU A 28 10.02 14.56 10.15
CA LEU A 28 10.40 14.68 11.54
C LEU A 28 11.76 14.04 11.76
N ASP A 29 12.64 14.72 12.50
CA ASP A 29 13.96 14.20 12.87
C ASP A 29 13.91 13.24 14.07
N SER A 30 12.76 13.12 14.73
CA SER A 30 12.56 12.25 15.89
C SER A 30 11.09 11.84 16.04
N GLU A 31 10.83 10.81 16.85
CA GLU A 31 9.48 10.38 17.16
C GLU A 31 8.68 11.50 17.84
N PRO A 32 7.43 11.78 17.40
CA PRO A 32 6.57 12.74 18.07
C PRO A 32 6.14 12.22 19.45
N SER A 33 5.86 13.13 20.37
CA SER A 33 5.10 12.76 21.57
C SER A 33 3.69 12.25 21.19
N PRO A 34 3.01 11.45 22.04
CA PRO A 34 1.64 11.03 21.78
C PRO A 34 0.67 12.19 21.49
N LEU A 35 0.86 13.34 22.15
CA LEU A 35 0.04 14.53 21.93
C LEU A 35 0.31 15.17 20.56
N GLU A 36 1.58 15.27 20.15
CA GLU A 36 1.94 15.76 18.82
C GLU A 36 1.39 14.83 17.75
N PHE A 37 1.53 13.51 17.92
CA PHE A 37 0.95 12.52 17.03
C PHE A 37 -0.57 12.68 16.90
N MET A 38 -1.30 12.84 18.02
CA MET A 38 -2.76 13.07 17.97
C MET A 38 -3.16 14.32 17.18
N ARG A 39 -2.31 15.35 17.08
CA ARG A 39 -2.59 16.51 16.21
C ARG A 39 -2.52 16.15 14.73
N TYR A 40 -1.69 15.19 14.33
CA TYR A 40 -1.67 14.68 12.96
C TYR A 40 -2.88 13.78 12.69
N VAL A 41 -3.24 12.92 13.64
CA VAL A 41 -4.45 12.09 13.57
C VAL A 41 -5.70 12.98 13.41
N SER A 42 -5.85 14.01 14.25
CA SER A 42 -7.03 14.90 14.19
C SER A 42 -7.11 15.73 12.92
N ARG A 43 -5.95 16.08 12.32
CA ARG A 43 -5.89 16.79 11.03
C ARG A 43 -5.95 15.84 9.84
N ASN A 44 -5.85 14.53 10.07
CA ASN A 44 -5.73 13.48 9.06
C ASN A 44 -4.60 13.78 8.06
N THR A 45 -3.40 14.07 8.57
CA THR A 45 -2.22 14.46 7.77
C THR A 45 -1.04 13.51 7.98
N PRO A 46 -0.38 13.02 6.91
CA PRO A 46 0.77 12.14 7.01
C PRO A 46 2.03 12.89 7.45
N PHE A 47 2.98 12.14 8.01
CA PHE A 47 4.35 12.60 8.23
C PHE A 47 5.32 11.42 8.10
N VAL A 48 6.60 11.71 7.90
CA VAL A 48 7.68 10.71 7.93
C VAL A 48 8.66 11.03 9.04
N ILE A 49 9.02 10.04 9.84
CA ILE A 49 10.13 10.12 10.78
C ILE A 49 11.36 9.55 10.07
N ARG A 50 12.35 10.40 9.79
CA ARG A 50 13.59 9.97 9.14
C ARG A 50 14.44 9.18 10.13
N GLY A 51 14.77 7.95 9.74
CA GLY A 51 15.59 7.06 10.57
C GLY A 51 14.98 6.64 11.91
N GLY A 52 13.66 6.78 12.12
CA GLY A 52 12.98 6.41 13.38
C GLY A 52 13.21 4.96 13.82
N ALA A 53 13.39 4.04 12.87
CA ALA A 53 13.68 2.62 13.10
C ALA A 53 15.15 2.25 12.87
N SER A 54 16.08 3.21 12.74
CA SER A 54 17.51 2.95 12.49
C SER A 54 18.18 2.15 13.62
N SER A 55 17.61 2.18 14.82
CA SER A 55 18.11 1.45 15.99
C SER A 55 17.62 0.01 16.07
N TRP A 56 16.59 -0.36 15.30
CA TRP A 56 15.96 -1.68 15.38
C TRP A 56 16.94 -2.77 14.93
N LYS A 57 16.84 -3.94 15.56
CA LYS A 57 17.65 -5.09 15.16
C LYS A 57 17.33 -5.50 13.73
N ALA A 58 16.05 -5.44 13.33
CA ALA A 58 15.61 -5.70 11.97
C ALA A 58 16.36 -4.81 10.96
N THR A 59 16.34 -3.49 11.13
CA THR A 59 17.02 -2.52 10.25
C THR A 59 18.54 -2.70 10.22
N ARG A 60 19.15 -3.14 11.32
CA ARG A 60 20.62 -3.30 11.43
C ARG A 60 21.15 -4.63 10.93
N GLN A 61 20.35 -5.69 11.00
CA GLN A 61 20.84 -7.07 10.83
C GLN A 61 20.17 -7.83 9.69
N TRP A 62 18.98 -7.43 9.24
CA TRP A 62 18.30 -8.15 8.17
C TRP A 62 19.04 -7.97 6.85
N ASN A 63 19.55 -9.09 6.35
CA ASN A 63 20.07 -9.30 5.01
C ASN A 63 19.63 -10.69 4.55
N ALA A 64 19.93 -11.05 3.31
CA ALA A 64 19.48 -12.32 2.76
C ALA A 64 19.96 -13.53 3.59
N ALA A 65 21.20 -13.49 4.07
CA ALA A 65 21.77 -14.59 4.86
C ALA A 65 21.09 -14.72 6.24
N TYR A 66 20.80 -13.59 6.90
CA TYR A 66 20.10 -13.57 8.17
C TYR A 66 18.70 -14.13 8.04
N LEU A 67 17.90 -13.63 7.09
CA LEU A 67 16.51 -14.05 6.93
C LEU A 67 16.41 -15.53 6.53
N LYS A 68 17.27 -16.02 5.62
CA LYS A 68 17.31 -17.46 5.25
C LYS A 68 17.64 -18.35 6.44
N LYS A 69 18.48 -17.89 7.36
CA LYS A 69 18.80 -18.63 8.58
C LYS A 69 17.65 -18.58 9.60
N ALA A 70 17.05 -17.42 9.80
CA ALA A 70 16.00 -17.21 10.79
C ALA A 70 14.68 -17.94 10.42
N LEU A 71 14.36 -17.97 9.12
CA LEU A 71 13.17 -18.62 8.55
C LEU A 71 13.52 -19.95 7.88
N ALA A 72 14.63 -20.59 8.30
CA ALA A 72 15.06 -21.86 7.74
C ALA A 72 13.97 -22.93 7.92
N ALA A 73 13.68 -23.68 6.85
CA ALA A 73 12.65 -24.71 6.80
C ALA A 73 11.20 -24.21 7.05
N GLN A 74 10.97 -22.90 7.01
CA GLN A 74 9.62 -22.34 7.02
C GLN A 74 9.10 -22.15 5.59
N CYS A 75 7.81 -22.39 5.41
CA CYS A 75 7.09 -21.97 4.22
C CYS A 75 6.33 -20.68 4.50
N VAL A 76 6.21 -19.86 3.47
CA VAL A 76 5.52 -18.57 3.52
C VAL A 76 4.44 -18.49 2.45
N ASN A 77 3.38 -17.74 2.70
CA ASN A 77 2.35 -17.50 1.70
C ASN A 77 2.83 -16.43 0.71
N VAL A 78 2.89 -16.79 -0.57
CA VAL A 78 3.40 -15.95 -1.64
C VAL A 78 2.28 -15.64 -2.62
N ALA A 79 2.02 -14.34 -2.80
CA ALA A 79 1.21 -13.86 -3.90
C ALA A 79 2.03 -13.92 -5.21
N VAL A 80 1.49 -14.57 -6.22
CA VAL A 80 2.11 -14.77 -7.53
C VAL A 80 1.22 -14.15 -8.59
N THR A 81 1.80 -13.29 -9.42
CA THR A 81 1.11 -12.62 -10.53
C THR A 81 1.99 -12.57 -11.78
N PRO A 82 1.42 -12.41 -12.98
CA PRO A 82 2.24 -12.27 -14.20
C PRO A 82 3.02 -10.95 -14.25
N HIS A 83 2.51 -9.88 -13.63
CA HIS A 83 3.01 -8.52 -13.84
C HIS A 83 3.21 -7.71 -12.54
N GLY A 84 3.12 -8.35 -11.37
CA GLY A 84 3.26 -7.66 -10.08
C GLY A 84 2.06 -6.81 -9.70
N ASN A 85 0.90 -7.13 -10.25
CA ASN A 85 -0.36 -6.40 -10.18
C ASN A 85 -1.38 -7.12 -9.29
N ALA A 86 -0.96 -7.53 -8.09
CA ALA A 86 -1.88 -8.11 -7.12
C ALA A 86 -2.88 -7.05 -6.65
N ASP A 87 -4.14 -7.46 -6.51
CA ASP A 87 -5.27 -6.64 -6.05
C ASP A 87 -5.42 -5.32 -6.84
N ALA A 88 -5.29 -5.42 -8.16
CA ALA A 88 -5.27 -4.28 -9.07
C ALA A 88 -6.37 -4.36 -10.15
N PRO A 89 -6.85 -3.21 -10.67
CA PRO A 89 -7.64 -3.17 -11.89
C PRO A 89 -6.83 -3.73 -13.07
N THR A 90 -7.32 -4.83 -13.65
CA THR A 90 -6.64 -5.55 -14.73
C THR A 90 -7.62 -5.84 -15.85
N PHE A 91 -7.24 -5.55 -17.10
CA PHE A 91 -8.07 -5.89 -18.25
C PHE A 91 -8.03 -7.41 -18.50
N SER A 92 -9.21 -8.05 -18.52
CA SER A 92 -9.36 -9.45 -18.94
C SER A 92 -9.67 -9.50 -20.43
N PRO A 93 -8.76 -10.01 -21.28
CA PRO A 93 -9.01 -10.13 -22.72
C PRO A 93 -10.14 -11.13 -23.03
N GLU A 94 -10.24 -12.21 -22.26
CA GLU A 94 -11.26 -13.25 -22.42
C GLU A 94 -12.67 -12.70 -22.25
N HIS A 95 -12.87 -11.79 -21.29
CA HIS A 95 -14.18 -11.20 -20.99
C HIS A 95 -14.34 -9.77 -21.51
N ALA A 96 -13.32 -9.22 -22.16
CA ALA A 96 -13.26 -7.84 -22.67
C ALA A 96 -13.68 -6.77 -21.64
N VAL A 97 -13.30 -6.96 -20.37
CA VAL A 97 -13.69 -6.06 -19.25
C VAL A 97 -12.54 -5.91 -18.25
N THR A 98 -12.47 -4.76 -17.59
CA THR A 98 -11.60 -4.56 -16.43
C THR A 98 -12.18 -5.24 -15.19
N VAL A 99 -11.37 -6.08 -14.55
CA VAL A 99 -11.69 -6.81 -13.32
C VAL A 99 -10.76 -6.38 -12.20
N LEU A 100 -11.10 -6.70 -10.95
CA LEU A 100 -10.18 -6.59 -9.82
C LEU A 100 -9.44 -7.92 -9.68
N SER A 101 -8.17 -7.97 -10.08
CA SER A 101 -7.38 -9.19 -10.09
C SER A 101 -6.72 -9.46 -8.74
N LYS A 102 -7.13 -10.52 -8.06
CA LYS A 102 -6.44 -11.10 -6.92
C LYS A 102 -5.27 -11.99 -7.38
N PRO A 103 -4.18 -12.08 -6.61
CA PRO A 103 -3.06 -12.94 -6.95
C PRO A 103 -3.42 -14.43 -6.88
N HIS A 104 -2.56 -15.26 -7.48
CA HIS A 104 -2.50 -16.67 -7.13
C HIS A 104 -1.71 -16.80 -5.84
N GLU A 105 -2.29 -17.41 -4.80
CA GLU A 105 -1.58 -17.64 -3.54
C GLU A 105 -1.06 -19.07 -3.49
N GLU A 106 0.21 -19.23 -3.13
CA GLU A 106 0.83 -20.52 -2.94
C GLU A 106 1.87 -20.47 -1.80
N SER A 107 1.96 -21.57 -1.05
CA SER A 107 2.96 -21.74 0.00
C SER A 107 4.31 -22.12 -0.61
N GLN A 108 5.36 -21.34 -0.34
CA GLN A 108 6.71 -21.59 -0.86
C GLN A 108 7.74 -21.69 0.28
N PRO A 109 8.76 -22.56 0.18
CA PRO A 109 9.93 -22.50 1.07
C PRO A 109 10.57 -21.11 1.03
N PHE A 110 10.81 -20.52 2.21
CA PHE A 110 11.28 -19.13 2.29
C PHE A 110 12.62 -18.90 1.59
N ASP A 111 13.52 -19.89 1.65
CA ASP A 111 14.84 -19.82 1.04
C ASP A 111 14.78 -19.78 -0.49
N GLU A 112 13.91 -20.59 -1.10
CA GLU A 112 13.62 -20.60 -2.53
C GLU A 112 12.93 -19.31 -2.97
N PHE A 113 11.92 -18.86 -2.22
CA PHE A 113 11.21 -17.60 -2.47
C PHE A 113 12.17 -16.40 -2.47
N LEU A 114 12.99 -16.27 -1.42
CA LEU A 114 13.91 -15.14 -1.31
C LEU A 114 15.04 -15.22 -2.36
N ALA A 115 15.53 -16.43 -2.68
CA ALA A 115 16.47 -16.61 -3.78
C ALA A 115 15.89 -16.16 -5.12
N TYR A 116 14.61 -16.50 -5.38
CA TYR A 116 13.90 -16.08 -6.58
C TYR A 116 13.79 -14.56 -6.69
N LEU A 117 13.39 -13.87 -5.62
CA LEU A 117 13.29 -12.40 -5.61
C LEU A 117 14.61 -11.74 -5.98
N ILE A 118 15.70 -12.18 -5.35
CA ILE A 118 17.05 -11.64 -5.55
C ILE A 118 17.53 -11.90 -6.97
N GLN A 119 17.28 -13.09 -7.51
CA GLN A 119 17.62 -13.41 -8.89
C GLN A 119 16.83 -12.54 -9.86
N GLN A 120 15.53 -12.38 -9.65
CA GLN A 120 14.64 -11.59 -10.52
C GLN A 120 14.98 -10.10 -10.52
N GLU A 121 15.42 -9.55 -9.38
CA GLU A 121 15.86 -8.17 -9.26
C GLU A 121 17.22 -7.92 -9.94
N LYS A 122 18.16 -8.87 -9.83
CA LYS A 122 19.53 -8.74 -10.35
C LYS A 122 19.67 -9.12 -11.83
N SER A 123 18.73 -9.87 -12.38
CA SER A 123 18.76 -10.23 -13.80
C SER A 123 18.42 -9.02 -14.68
N ALA A 124 19.43 -8.45 -15.34
CA ALA A 124 19.30 -7.32 -16.26
C ALA A 124 18.47 -7.65 -17.53
N ASP A 125 18.43 -8.93 -17.92
CA ASP A 125 18.03 -9.35 -19.28
C ASP A 125 17.03 -10.52 -19.31
N ASN A 126 16.08 -10.63 -18.38
CA ASN A 126 15.03 -11.67 -18.50
C ASN A 126 13.62 -11.11 -18.74
N PRO A 127 13.31 -10.69 -19.99
CA PRO A 127 11.99 -10.21 -20.38
C PRO A 127 10.96 -11.34 -20.60
N GLN A 128 11.37 -12.62 -20.57
CA GLN A 128 10.42 -13.73 -20.75
C GLN A 128 9.76 -14.12 -19.42
N ALA A 129 8.46 -13.78 -19.30
CA ALA A 129 7.46 -14.45 -18.47
C ALA A 129 7.94 -14.99 -17.11
N THR A 130 8.65 -14.18 -16.32
CA THR A 130 8.91 -14.52 -14.92
C THR A 130 7.79 -13.97 -14.08
N GLU A 131 7.11 -14.86 -13.38
CA GLU A 131 6.08 -14.51 -12.41
C GLU A 131 6.65 -13.56 -11.36
N VAL A 132 5.87 -12.56 -10.98
CA VAL A 132 6.22 -11.66 -9.90
C VAL A 132 5.70 -12.25 -8.61
N ARG A 133 6.59 -12.40 -7.62
CA ARG A 133 6.30 -12.95 -6.31
C ARG A 133 6.33 -11.85 -5.26
N TYR A 134 5.39 -11.88 -4.32
CA TYR A 134 5.32 -10.93 -3.21
C TYR A 134 4.75 -11.61 -1.97
N ALA A 135 5.48 -11.63 -0.85
CA ALA A 135 4.91 -11.98 0.45
C ALA A 135 4.20 -10.73 0.99
N GLN A 136 2.86 -10.73 0.90
CA GLN A 136 2.03 -9.55 1.10
C GLN A 136 0.70 -9.84 1.81
N THR A 137 0.62 -10.95 2.53
CA THR A 137 -0.57 -11.26 3.33
C THR A 137 -0.79 -10.19 4.41
N GLN A 138 -2.02 -9.70 4.55
CA GLN A 138 -2.38 -8.56 5.41
C GLN A 138 -3.26 -9.03 6.58
N ASN A 139 -2.96 -10.21 7.11
CA ASN A 139 -3.77 -10.93 8.08
C ASN A 139 -3.00 -11.17 9.37
N ASP A 140 -2.23 -10.18 9.81
CA ASP A 140 -1.36 -10.27 10.98
C ASP A 140 -0.17 -11.23 10.82
N ASN A 141 0.30 -11.37 9.58
CA ASN A 141 1.29 -12.38 9.21
C ASN A 141 2.60 -12.27 10.01
N PHE A 142 2.99 -11.08 10.50
CA PHE A 142 4.25 -10.93 11.23
C PHE A 142 4.21 -11.58 12.61
N ARG A 143 3.04 -11.55 13.27
CA ARG A 143 2.82 -12.18 14.58
C ARG A 143 2.54 -13.68 14.48
N ASP A 144 2.13 -14.16 13.31
CA ASP A 144 1.83 -15.58 13.05
C ASP A 144 2.93 -16.25 12.21
N GLU A 145 2.90 -16.06 10.89
CA GLU A 145 3.79 -16.66 9.89
C GLU A 145 5.29 -16.38 10.15
N TYR A 146 5.62 -15.18 10.65
CA TYR A 146 7.01 -14.74 10.88
C TYR A 146 7.38 -14.55 12.36
N ALA A 147 6.69 -15.24 13.27
CA ALA A 147 6.80 -15.01 14.72
C ALA A 147 8.24 -15.07 15.27
N CYS A 148 9.14 -15.85 14.64
CA CYS A 148 10.55 -15.94 15.06
C CYS A 148 11.35 -14.64 14.85
N LEU A 149 10.85 -13.73 14.00
CA LEU A 149 11.44 -12.43 13.71
C LEU A 149 10.90 -11.31 14.60
N LEU A 150 9.83 -11.54 15.38
CA LEU A 150 9.22 -10.53 16.26
C LEU A 150 10.23 -9.84 17.19
N PRO A 151 11.21 -10.54 17.82
CA PRO A 151 12.19 -9.89 18.70
C PRO A 151 13.12 -8.89 18.00
N ASP A 152 13.12 -8.87 16.66
CA ASP A 152 13.97 -7.97 15.88
C ASP A 152 13.33 -6.58 15.65
N ALA A 153 12.02 -6.47 15.85
CA ALA A 153 11.23 -5.26 15.68
C ALA A 153 10.49 -4.88 16.98
N GLN A 154 9.77 -3.76 16.97
CA GLN A 154 8.95 -3.39 18.12
C GLN A 154 7.63 -4.16 18.11
N GLN A 155 7.13 -4.52 19.29
CA GLN A 155 5.81 -5.16 19.42
C GLN A 155 4.68 -4.17 19.10
N ASP A 156 4.85 -2.90 19.47
CA ASP A 156 3.98 -1.78 19.16
C ASP A 156 4.79 -0.48 18.99
N ILE A 157 4.14 0.58 18.54
CA ILE A 157 4.76 1.90 18.38
C ILE A 157 4.28 2.79 19.52
N ALA A 158 5.17 3.11 20.46
CA ALA A 158 4.79 3.73 21.73
C ALA A 158 3.96 5.01 21.58
N PHE A 159 4.38 5.94 20.71
CA PHE A 159 3.63 7.19 20.50
C PHE A 159 2.23 6.93 19.96
N ALA A 160 2.06 5.97 19.04
CA ALA A 160 0.78 5.63 18.43
C ALA A 160 -0.13 4.87 19.40
N ARG A 161 0.40 3.86 20.10
CA ARG A 161 -0.36 3.08 21.10
C ARG A 161 -0.92 3.97 22.21
N ILE A 162 -0.09 4.87 22.75
CA ILE A 162 -0.51 5.76 23.85
C ILE A 162 -1.56 6.77 23.38
N ALA A 163 -1.35 7.33 22.18
CA ALA A 163 -2.22 8.34 21.59
C ALA A 163 -3.59 7.79 21.19
N LEU A 164 -3.60 6.69 20.42
CA LEU A 164 -4.82 6.11 19.86
C LEU A 164 -5.60 5.32 20.91
N GLN A 165 -4.93 4.79 21.94
CA GLN A 165 -5.52 3.90 22.96
C GLN A 165 -6.29 2.73 22.36
N LYS A 166 -5.80 2.21 21.23
CA LYS A 166 -6.35 1.05 20.53
C LYS A 166 -5.33 -0.09 20.50
N SER A 167 -5.85 -1.31 20.47
CA SER A 167 -5.05 -2.50 20.16
C SER A 167 -4.64 -2.47 18.69
N LEU A 168 -3.51 -3.11 18.39
CA LEU A 168 -3.13 -3.41 17.02
C LEU A 168 -4.10 -4.42 16.44
N GLU A 169 -4.69 -4.09 15.29
CA GLU A 169 -5.47 -5.03 14.49
C GLU A 169 -4.53 -6.05 13.86
N ALA A 170 -3.47 -5.56 13.20
CA ALA A 170 -2.47 -6.39 12.54
C ALA A 170 -1.08 -5.76 12.61
N VAL A 171 -0.06 -6.62 12.60
CA VAL A 171 1.32 -6.27 12.25
C VAL A 171 1.70 -7.12 11.05
N ASN A 172 1.99 -6.50 9.92
CA ASN A 172 2.29 -7.23 8.70
C ASN A 172 3.75 -7.03 8.26
N LEU A 173 4.36 -8.10 7.79
CA LEU A 173 5.65 -8.12 7.11
C LEU A 173 5.42 -8.24 5.60
N TRP A 174 6.16 -7.42 4.86
CA TRP A 174 6.11 -7.36 3.41
C TRP A 174 7.48 -7.70 2.87
N ILE A 175 7.60 -8.68 1.97
CA ILE A 175 8.88 -9.03 1.32
C ILE A 175 8.66 -9.19 -0.18
N GLY A 176 9.28 -8.33 -0.99
CA GLY A 176 9.12 -8.34 -2.44
C GLY A 176 10.33 -7.76 -3.17
N ASN A 177 10.15 -7.34 -4.42
CA ASN A 177 11.16 -6.68 -5.23
C ASN A 177 10.55 -5.57 -6.11
N SER A 178 11.35 -4.95 -6.99
CA SER A 178 10.93 -3.78 -7.78
C SER A 178 9.79 -4.04 -8.77
N ARG A 179 9.47 -5.30 -9.04
CA ARG A 179 8.42 -5.68 -9.99
C ARG A 179 7.03 -5.70 -9.38
N SER A 180 6.90 -5.69 -8.05
CA SER A 180 5.61 -5.71 -7.37
C SER A 180 5.12 -4.29 -7.06
N VAL A 181 3.91 -3.95 -7.51
CA VAL A 181 3.26 -2.65 -7.30
C VAL A 181 1.87 -2.86 -6.72
N THR A 182 1.60 -2.21 -5.60
CA THR A 182 0.25 -2.12 -5.03
C THR A 182 -0.48 -0.96 -5.69
N ALA A 183 -1.63 -1.23 -6.31
CA ALA A 183 -2.46 -0.25 -6.99
C ALA A 183 -2.97 0.84 -6.03
N THR A 184 -3.41 1.98 -6.57
CA THR A 184 -3.98 3.07 -5.78
C THR A 184 -5.23 2.59 -5.03
N HIS A 185 -5.18 2.57 -3.71
CA HIS A 185 -6.29 2.16 -2.85
C HIS A 185 -6.27 2.96 -1.54
N LYS A 186 -7.20 2.68 -0.63
CA LYS A 186 -7.25 3.29 0.70
C LYS A 186 -7.71 2.27 1.74
N ASP A 187 -7.24 2.43 2.96
CA ASP A 187 -7.60 1.58 4.09
C ASP A 187 -8.33 2.36 5.18
N ASN A 188 -9.03 1.64 6.06
CA ASN A 188 -9.66 2.20 7.26
C ASN A 188 -8.75 2.07 8.49
N PHE A 189 -7.42 2.10 8.29
CA PHE A 189 -6.44 1.91 9.35
C PHE A 189 -5.55 3.14 9.52
N GLU A 190 -5.24 3.50 10.76
CA GLU A 190 -4.08 4.34 11.07
C GLU A 190 -2.83 3.46 10.92
N ASN A 191 -2.03 3.73 9.90
CA ASN A 191 -0.94 2.85 9.49
C ASN A 191 0.42 3.47 9.82
N ILE A 192 1.20 2.81 10.68
CA ILE A 192 2.62 3.14 10.88
C ILE A 192 3.44 2.16 10.05
N PHE A 193 3.99 2.64 8.93
CA PHE A 193 4.74 1.84 7.98
C PHE A 193 6.25 2.07 8.18
N VAL A 194 7.02 1.00 8.37
CA VAL A 194 8.44 1.03 8.70
C VAL A 194 9.25 0.32 7.63
N GLN A 195 10.17 1.04 7.00
CA GLN A 195 11.01 0.49 5.94
C GLN A 195 12.27 -0.17 6.54
N ILE A 196 12.54 -1.44 6.20
CA ILE A 196 13.63 -2.22 6.83
C ILE A 196 14.78 -2.51 5.86
N VAL A 197 14.50 -3.06 4.67
CA VAL A 197 15.51 -3.39 3.64
C VAL A 197 15.06 -2.82 2.30
N GLY A 198 15.97 -2.20 1.54
CA GLY A 198 15.64 -1.54 0.26
C GLY A 198 14.79 -0.29 0.47
N ARG A 199 14.01 0.11 -0.55
CA ARG A 199 13.18 1.33 -0.50
C ARG A 199 11.73 1.05 -0.86
N LYS A 200 10.82 1.80 -0.23
CA LYS A 200 9.40 1.90 -0.63
C LYS A 200 9.09 3.29 -1.15
N HIS A 201 8.31 3.37 -2.21
CA HIS A 201 7.90 4.61 -2.85
C HIS A 201 6.38 4.73 -2.78
N PHE A 202 5.91 5.75 -2.08
CA PHE A 202 4.49 6.04 -1.91
C PHE A 202 4.09 7.21 -2.79
N VAL A 203 2.92 7.08 -3.41
CA VAL A 203 2.17 8.19 -4.00
C VAL A 203 0.91 8.35 -3.17
N LEU A 204 0.79 9.45 -2.44
CA LEU A 204 -0.27 9.72 -1.48
C LEU A 204 -1.22 10.80 -2.00
N LEU A 205 -2.51 10.59 -1.78
CA LEU A 205 -3.57 11.52 -2.08
C LEU A 205 -4.55 11.56 -0.89
N PRO A 206 -4.91 12.75 -0.40
CA PRO A 206 -5.83 12.89 0.71
C PRO A 206 -7.21 12.31 0.35
N PRO A 207 -8.01 11.86 1.33
CA PRO A 207 -9.32 11.26 1.04
C PRO A 207 -10.29 12.23 0.35
N ILE A 208 -10.07 13.55 0.50
CA ILE A 208 -10.78 14.62 -0.23
C ILE A 208 -10.65 14.51 -1.76
N CYS A 209 -9.64 13.80 -2.25
CA CYS A 209 -9.43 13.51 -3.66
C CYS A 209 -10.26 12.31 -4.18
N HIS A 210 -11.17 11.75 -3.39
CA HIS A 210 -12.11 10.72 -3.88
C HIS A 210 -12.75 11.07 -5.24
N PRO A 211 -13.24 12.31 -5.49
CA PRO A 211 -13.82 12.67 -6.80
C PRO A 211 -12.85 12.58 -7.98
N CYS A 212 -11.54 12.53 -7.71
CA CYS A 212 -10.48 12.41 -8.70
C CYS A 212 -10.17 10.94 -9.06
N MET A 213 -10.55 9.98 -8.21
CA MET A 213 -10.06 8.58 -8.28
C MET A 213 -10.78 7.71 -9.30
N ASN A 214 -11.88 8.22 -9.87
CA ASN A 214 -12.74 7.50 -10.79
C ASN A 214 -13.08 6.09 -10.24
N GLU A 215 -13.70 6.01 -9.05
CA GLU A 215 -14.00 4.70 -8.47
C GLU A 215 -15.06 3.97 -9.29
N ALA A 216 -14.82 2.71 -9.63
CA ALA A 216 -15.72 1.86 -10.39
C ALA A 216 -16.00 0.53 -9.66
N LEU A 217 -17.17 -0.04 -9.88
CA LEU A 217 -17.53 -1.38 -9.41
C LEU A 217 -16.90 -2.43 -10.33
N LEU A 218 -15.89 -3.13 -9.83
CA LEU A 218 -15.15 -4.16 -10.58
C LEU A 218 -15.60 -5.55 -10.17
N LYS A 219 -15.66 -6.48 -11.13
CA LYS A 219 -15.86 -7.91 -10.85
C LYS A 219 -14.57 -8.47 -10.24
N PRO A 220 -14.63 -9.17 -9.10
CA PRO A 220 -13.49 -9.90 -8.59
C PRO A 220 -13.09 -11.04 -9.53
N ALA A 221 -11.79 -11.22 -9.70
CA ALA A 221 -11.20 -12.32 -10.43
C ALA A 221 -9.90 -12.75 -9.75
N THR A 222 -9.52 -14.00 -9.87
CA THR A 222 -8.30 -14.54 -9.25
C THR A 222 -7.39 -15.13 -10.32
N TYR A 223 -6.08 -14.85 -10.24
CA TYR A 223 -5.11 -15.59 -11.04
C TYR A 223 -5.09 -17.07 -10.60
N LYS A 224 -5.26 -17.98 -11.56
CA LYS A 224 -5.19 -19.43 -11.36
C LYS A 224 -4.03 -19.98 -12.17
N ARG A 225 -3.26 -20.87 -11.54
CA ARG A 225 -2.18 -21.61 -12.18
C ARG A 225 -2.72 -22.89 -12.81
N ASP A 226 -2.43 -23.08 -14.09
CA ASP A 226 -2.66 -24.30 -14.85
C ASP A 226 -1.38 -24.70 -15.63
N ASP A 227 -1.46 -25.75 -16.44
CA ASP A 227 -0.32 -26.25 -17.23
C ASP A 227 0.24 -25.23 -18.23
N GLN A 228 -0.52 -24.17 -18.56
CA GLN A 228 -0.14 -23.10 -19.49
C GLN A 228 0.39 -21.84 -18.76
N GLY A 229 0.35 -21.82 -17.42
CA GLY A 229 0.79 -20.71 -16.59
C GLY A 229 -0.33 -20.05 -15.80
N LEU A 230 -0.18 -18.76 -15.49
CA LEU A 230 -1.18 -17.99 -14.76
C LEU A 230 -2.18 -17.34 -15.71
N SER A 231 -3.46 -17.62 -15.50
CA SER A 231 -4.58 -17.00 -16.21
C SER A 231 -5.60 -16.43 -15.23
N ILE A 232 -6.24 -15.31 -15.58
CA ILE A 232 -7.25 -14.67 -14.73
C ILE A 232 -8.60 -15.37 -14.90
N ARG A 233 -9.26 -15.73 -13.79
CA ARG A 233 -10.58 -16.38 -13.79
C ARG A 233 -11.54 -15.56 -12.92
N LEU A 234 -12.74 -15.28 -13.42
CA LEU A 234 -13.77 -14.59 -12.63
C LEU A 234 -14.15 -15.41 -11.40
N ASP A 235 -14.38 -14.73 -10.28
CA ASP A 235 -14.88 -15.38 -9.07
C ASP A 235 -16.41 -15.47 -9.14
N GLU A 236 -16.94 -16.66 -9.39
CA GLU A 236 -18.38 -16.87 -9.51
C GLU A 236 -19.11 -16.53 -8.20
N GLY A 237 -20.19 -15.74 -8.31
CA GLY A 237 -21.02 -15.34 -7.17
C GLY A 237 -20.41 -14.26 -6.26
N ALA A 238 -19.24 -13.70 -6.60
CA ALA A 238 -18.64 -12.61 -5.84
C ALA A 238 -19.35 -11.27 -6.12
N ASP A 239 -19.56 -10.48 -5.07
CA ASP A 239 -20.07 -9.12 -5.18
C ASP A 239 -19.07 -8.20 -5.91
N LEU A 240 -19.60 -7.18 -6.58
CA LEU A 240 -18.76 -6.15 -7.20
C LEU A 240 -18.03 -5.33 -6.14
N VAL A 241 -16.75 -5.06 -6.38
CA VAL A 241 -15.91 -4.31 -5.45
C VAL A 241 -15.66 -2.91 -5.98
N PRO A 242 -15.99 -1.85 -5.22
CA PRO A 242 -15.62 -0.48 -5.59
C PRO A 242 -14.10 -0.31 -5.48
N PHE A 243 -13.47 0.12 -6.57
CA PHE A 243 -12.02 0.31 -6.61
C PHE A 243 -11.63 1.52 -7.48
N ALA A 244 -10.55 2.21 -7.11
CA ALA A 244 -10.04 3.34 -7.88
C ALA A 244 -9.42 2.87 -9.20
N ILE A 245 -9.91 3.37 -10.34
CA ILE A 245 -9.36 3.01 -11.66
C ILE A 245 -8.54 4.14 -12.32
N TRP A 246 -8.41 5.29 -11.66
CA TRP A 246 -7.48 6.35 -12.05
C TRP A 246 -6.13 6.21 -11.32
N ASP A 247 -5.04 6.27 -12.07
CA ASP A 247 -3.67 6.24 -11.53
C ASP A 247 -2.99 7.60 -11.72
N PRO A 248 -2.55 8.29 -10.65
CA PRO A 248 -1.86 9.57 -10.76
C PRO A 248 -0.52 9.50 -11.52
N ASP A 249 0.09 8.32 -11.67
CA ASP A 249 1.29 8.13 -12.50
C ASP A 249 0.96 8.03 -14.00
N ASN A 250 -0.29 7.70 -14.33
CA ASN A 250 -0.81 7.60 -15.69
C ASN A 250 -2.02 8.53 -15.86
N PRO A 251 -1.86 9.85 -15.70
CA PRO A 251 -2.98 10.78 -15.47
C PRO A 251 -3.98 10.88 -16.64
N GLN A 252 -3.63 10.38 -17.81
CA GLN A 252 -4.48 10.36 -19.01
C GLN A 252 -5.40 9.13 -19.10
N VAL A 253 -5.16 8.10 -18.29
CA VAL A 253 -5.93 6.85 -18.31
C VAL A 253 -7.00 6.93 -17.22
N ASN A 254 -8.27 6.74 -17.62
CA ASN A 254 -9.45 6.82 -16.75
C ASN A 254 -9.57 8.11 -15.89
N PRO A 255 -9.25 9.33 -16.39
CA PRO A 255 -9.41 10.54 -15.59
C PRO A 255 -10.88 10.92 -15.42
N THR A 256 -11.16 11.64 -14.35
CA THR A 256 -12.37 12.43 -14.18
C THR A 256 -12.11 13.89 -14.57
N PRO A 257 -13.14 14.74 -14.77
CA PRO A 257 -12.96 16.17 -14.93
C PRO A 257 -12.20 16.84 -13.76
N LEU A 258 -12.23 16.22 -12.57
CA LEU A 258 -11.62 16.71 -11.35
C LEU A 258 -10.19 16.21 -11.13
N SER A 259 -9.76 15.14 -11.81
CA SER A 259 -8.45 14.50 -11.60
C SER A 259 -7.27 15.46 -11.78
N LYS A 260 -7.39 16.44 -12.68
CA LYS A 260 -6.37 17.48 -12.90
C LYS A 260 -6.14 18.43 -11.72
N PHE A 261 -7.04 18.45 -10.73
CA PHE A 261 -6.90 19.26 -9.52
C PHE A 261 -6.24 18.49 -8.36
N ALA A 262 -6.05 17.18 -8.50
CA ALA A 262 -5.29 16.39 -7.54
C ALA A 262 -3.81 16.80 -7.55
N LYS A 263 -3.17 16.85 -6.38
CA LYS A 263 -1.73 17.09 -6.24
C LYS A 263 -1.10 15.90 -5.48
N PRO A 264 -0.71 14.84 -6.20
CA PRO A 264 -0.13 13.66 -5.57
C PRO A 264 1.15 13.99 -4.81
N MET A 265 1.23 13.58 -3.55
CA MET A 265 2.43 13.67 -2.72
C MET A 265 3.27 12.42 -2.92
N ARG A 266 4.59 12.58 -3.13
CA ARG A 266 5.50 11.46 -3.39
C ARG A 266 6.55 11.39 -2.32
N ILE A 267 6.73 10.20 -1.73
CA ILE A 267 7.76 9.98 -0.72
C ILE A 267 8.46 8.65 -0.94
N THR A 268 9.77 8.67 -0.75
CA THR A 268 10.59 7.47 -0.67
C THR A 268 11.00 7.27 0.78
N LEU A 269 10.72 6.07 1.30
CA LEU A 269 11.21 5.60 2.58
C LEU A 269 12.50 4.83 2.34
N ASN A 270 13.56 5.22 3.04
CA ASN A 270 14.83 4.49 3.10
C ASN A 270 14.84 3.55 4.30
N PRO A 271 15.78 2.58 4.38
CA PRO A 271 15.93 1.74 5.56
C PRO A 271 16.01 2.58 6.85
N GLY A 272 15.12 2.28 7.79
CA GLY A 272 14.98 3.00 9.06
C GLY A 272 13.91 4.10 9.07
N ASP A 273 13.38 4.54 7.93
CA ASP A 273 12.32 5.54 7.91
C ASP A 273 10.97 4.94 8.35
N MET A 274 10.16 5.76 9.05
CA MET A 274 8.78 5.45 9.41
C MET A 274 7.82 6.44 8.76
N LEU A 275 6.75 5.97 8.13
CA LEU A 275 5.65 6.76 7.62
C LEU A 275 4.42 6.56 8.49
N TYR A 276 3.85 7.66 9.00
CA TYR A 276 2.46 7.66 9.39
C TYR A 276 1.60 7.92 8.15
N LEU A 277 0.85 6.90 7.74
CA LEU A 277 -0.15 6.96 6.70
C LEU A 277 -1.54 6.98 7.38
N PRO A 278 -2.23 8.13 7.39
CA PRO A 278 -3.51 8.25 8.07
C PRO A 278 -4.59 7.40 7.41
N ALA A 279 -5.60 7.03 8.20
CA ALA A 279 -6.77 6.33 7.67
C ALA A 279 -7.41 7.09 6.50
N MET A 280 -7.96 6.32 5.56
CA MET A 280 -8.68 6.74 4.35
C MET A 280 -7.83 7.39 3.26
N TRP A 281 -6.51 7.56 3.46
CA TRP A 281 -5.64 8.13 2.44
C TRP A 281 -5.48 7.19 1.24
N TYR A 282 -5.66 7.76 0.05
CA TYR A 282 -5.34 7.05 -1.18
C TYR A 282 -3.83 6.92 -1.30
N HIS A 283 -3.36 5.70 -1.54
CA HIS A 283 -1.95 5.44 -1.67
C HIS A 283 -1.67 4.36 -2.73
N LYS A 284 -0.63 4.60 -3.52
CA LYS A 284 -0.01 3.64 -4.44
C LYS A 284 1.40 3.36 -3.94
N VAL A 285 1.82 2.10 -3.99
CA VAL A 285 3.10 1.68 -3.43
C VAL A 285 3.91 0.91 -4.45
N SER A 286 5.09 1.42 -4.78
CA SER A 286 6.13 0.67 -5.49
C SER A 286 7.36 0.54 -4.60
N GLN A 287 8.37 -0.20 -5.05
CA GLN A 287 9.56 -0.48 -4.24
C GLN A 287 10.78 -0.66 -5.13
N SER A 288 11.98 -0.54 -4.54
CA SER A 288 13.23 -0.77 -5.28
C SER A 288 14.35 -1.27 -4.38
N SER A 289 15.25 -2.05 -4.97
CA SER A 289 16.56 -2.38 -4.42
C SER A 289 17.63 -1.73 -5.30
N GLY A 290 18.44 -0.85 -4.73
CA GLY A 290 19.50 -0.16 -5.46
C GLY A 290 20.61 -1.10 -5.96
N PRO A 291 21.45 -0.66 -6.92
CA PRO A 291 22.63 -1.41 -7.34
C PRO A 291 23.56 -1.71 -6.16
N GLY A 292 23.96 -2.96 -6.01
CA GLY A 292 24.81 -3.42 -4.89
C GLY A 292 24.07 -3.66 -3.57
N GLU A 293 22.75 -3.44 -3.51
CA GLU A 293 21.91 -3.83 -2.37
C GLU A 293 21.53 -5.32 -2.45
N GLU A 294 20.73 -5.78 -1.48
CA GLU A 294 20.42 -7.20 -1.27
C GLU A 294 19.68 -7.86 -2.45
N GLY A 295 18.91 -7.09 -3.24
CA GLY A 295 18.08 -7.59 -4.34
C GLY A 295 16.65 -7.94 -3.91
N PHE A 296 16.23 -7.50 -2.72
CA PHE A 296 14.86 -7.62 -2.23
C PHE A 296 14.53 -6.41 -1.35
N VAL A 297 13.25 -6.21 -1.08
CA VAL A 297 12.73 -5.15 -0.21
C VAL A 297 11.95 -5.79 0.92
N ALA A 298 12.15 -5.32 2.15
CA ALA A 298 11.39 -5.73 3.31
C ALA A 298 10.88 -4.53 4.12
N ALA A 299 9.63 -4.60 4.58
CA ALA A 299 9.01 -3.57 5.41
C ALA A 299 8.04 -4.19 6.43
N ILE A 300 7.84 -3.52 7.55
CA ILE A 300 6.87 -3.90 8.59
C ILE A 300 5.86 -2.77 8.72
N ASN A 301 4.58 -3.09 8.85
CA ASN A 301 3.57 -2.07 9.15
C ASN A 301 2.70 -2.47 10.34
N TYR A 302 2.22 -1.46 11.06
CA TYR A 302 1.37 -1.59 12.24
C TYR A 302 0.04 -0.93 11.96
N TRP A 303 -1.04 -1.72 12.00
CA TRP A 303 -2.39 -1.24 11.79
C TRP A 303 -3.15 -1.09 13.09
N TYR A 304 -3.66 0.11 13.30
CA TYR A 304 -4.68 0.40 14.31
C TYR A 304 -5.97 0.74 13.57
N ASP A 305 -7.09 0.15 13.99
CA ASP A 305 -8.39 0.47 13.41
C ASP A 305 -8.70 1.97 13.56
N MET A 306 -9.22 2.61 12.52
CA MET A 306 -9.56 4.04 12.59
C MET A 306 -10.68 4.28 13.62
N ASP A 307 -10.75 5.48 14.19
CA ASP A 307 -11.95 5.84 14.93
C ASP A 307 -13.07 6.22 13.95
N PHE A 308 -14.12 5.39 13.92
CA PHE A 308 -15.33 5.67 13.15
C PHE A 308 -16.24 6.69 13.86
N SER A 309 -15.93 7.05 15.11
CA SER A 309 -16.56 8.16 15.80
C SER A 309 -16.09 9.50 15.22
N GLY A 310 -16.98 10.50 15.25
CA GLY A 310 -16.68 11.83 14.71
C GLY A 310 -16.96 12.00 13.21
N PRO A 311 -16.54 13.14 12.63
CA PRO A 311 -17.03 13.56 11.32
C PRO A 311 -16.26 12.96 10.13
N LEU A 312 -15.09 12.32 10.35
CA LEU A 312 -14.18 11.93 9.28
C LEU A 312 -14.84 10.97 8.27
N TYR A 313 -15.32 9.83 8.76
CA TYR A 313 -15.96 8.82 7.90
C TYR A 313 -17.27 9.34 7.26
N PRO A 314 -18.23 9.95 8.02
CA PRO A 314 -19.43 10.53 7.42
C PRO A 314 -19.15 11.61 6.37
N ALA A 315 -18.16 12.48 6.58
CA ALA A 315 -17.80 13.53 5.63
C ALA A 315 -17.28 12.95 4.30
N PHE A 316 -16.40 11.95 4.36
CA PHE A 316 -15.91 11.28 3.15
C PHE A 316 -16.98 10.41 2.48
N SER A 317 -17.88 9.81 3.25
CA SER A 317 -19.07 9.12 2.72
C SER A 317 -19.95 10.08 1.92
N LEU A 318 -20.20 11.30 2.44
CA LEU A 318 -20.93 12.35 1.72
C LEU A 318 -20.22 12.74 0.41
N ILE A 319 -18.91 12.95 0.44
CA ILE A 319 -18.12 13.27 -0.77
C ILE A 319 -18.26 12.18 -1.83
N ARG A 320 -18.21 10.91 -1.42
CA ARG A 320 -18.43 9.76 -2.30
C ARG A 320 -19.81 9.76 -2.94
N THR A 321 -20.88 9.97 -2.16
CA THR A 321 -22.25 10.08 -2.67
C THR A 321 -22.41 11.27 -3.64
N LEU A 322 -21.82 12.42 -3.34
CA LEU A 322 -21.85 13.59 -4.23
C LEU A 322 -21.11 13.33 -5.55
N THR A 323 -20.03 12.53 -5.51
CA THR A 323 -19.27 12.17 -6.72
C THR A 323 -20.10 11.30 -7.67
N GLN A 324 -20.83 10.31 -7.13
CA GLN A 324 -21.72 9.44 -7.90
C GLN A 324 -22.86 10.20 -8.60
N SER A 325 -23.18 11.42 -8.16
CA SER A 325 -24.19 12.26 -8.82
C SER A 325 -23.66 13.06 -10.01
N ILE A 326 -22.35 13.00 -10.30
CA ILE A 326 -21.69 13.72 -11.40
C ILE A 326 -21.42 12.81 -12.60
N THR A 327 -21.20 11.51 -12.34
CA THR A 327 -21.05 10.43 -13.34
C THR A 327 -22.40 9.99 -13.88
#